data_AF-B6IWT0-F1
#
_entry.id   AF-B6IWT0-F1
#
_cell.length_a   1.000
_cell.length_b   1.000
_cell.length_c   1.000
_cell.angle_alpha   90.00
_cell.angle_beta   90.00
_cell.angle_gamma   90.00
#
_symmetry.space_group_name_H-M   'P 1'
#
loop_
_entity.id
_entity.type
_entity.pdbx_description
1 polymer ?
#
loop_
_entity_poly.entity_id
_entity_poly.type
_entity_poly.pdbx_seq_one_letter_code
_entity_poly.pdbx_strand_id
1 'polypeptide(L)'
;MPSSLIEPILLISLLLFIGAACWRYGVGLLFEMRGLQRSRELERLVAETKGIVRQAAELDLAYREQRQKADAMRRETGIIKRQVADLARNRFTIVQPLGRPAPERRCFVFELLRTDAPGARQPPGQRPLADPRFWLHRSYAEVWSEDARTAARLVELTFDARSGFRRSSLLEERAFGR
;
A
#
# COMPACT_ATOMS: atom_id res chain seq x y z
N MET A 1 -45.94 19.79 98.84
CA MET A 1 -46.13 18.54 98.08
C MET A 1 -46.27 18.86 96.59
N PRO A 2 -45.25 18.61 95.76
CA PRO A 2 -45.37 18.65 94.30
C PRO A 2 -44.86 17.34 93.66
N SER A 3 -45.50 16.20 93.97
CA SER A 3 -45.15 14.90 93.37
C SER A 3 -46.03 14.54 92.16
N SER A 4 -47.11 15.28 91.88
CA SER A 4 -48.06 14.98 90.79
C SER A 4 -47.64 15.50 89.40
N LEU A 5 -46.58 16.32 89.31
CA LEU A 5 -46.11 16.90 88.04
C LEU A 5 -44.94 16.11 87.41
N ILE A 6 -44.34 15.15 88.13
CA ILE A 6 -43.13 14.44 87.69
C ILE A 6 -43.46 13.29 86.72
N GLU A 7 -44.56 12.58 86.94
CA GLU A 7 -45.01 11.47 86.08
C GLU A 7 -45.27 11.85 84.60
N PRO A 8 -45.97 12.96 84.28
CA PRO A 8 -46.20 13.32 82.88
C PRO A 8 -44.89 13.73 82.17
N ILE A 9 -43.94 14.33 82.88
CA ILE A 9 -42.64 14.75 82.32
C ILE A 9 -41.82 13.51 81.92
N LEU A 10 -41.80 12.48 82.77
CA LEU A 10 -41.11 11.23 82.47
C LEU A 10 -41.72 10.50 81.26
N LEU A 11 -43.06 10.44 81.18
CA LEU A 11 -43.78 9.86 80.03
C LEU A 11 -43.48 10.58 78.72
N ILE A 12 -43.49 11.91 78.73
CA ILE A 12 -43.15 12.71 77.53
C ILE A 12 -41.69 12.48 77.13
N SER A 13 -40.76 12.44 78.08
CA SER A 13 -39.34 12.21 77.80
C SER A 13 -39.09 10.82 77.21
N LEU A 14 -39.78 9.79 77.71
CA LEU A 14 -39.70 8.43 77.20
C LEU A 14 -40.25 8.35 75.77
N LEU A 15 -41.40 8.98 75.51
CA LEU A 15 -41.98 9.04 74.16
C LEU A 15 -41.07 9.74 73.16
N LEU A 16 -40.43 10.84 73.57
CA LEU A 16 -39.45 11.54 72.74
C LEU A 16 -38.20 10.67 72.48
N PHE A 17 -37.74 9.91 73.48
CA PHE A 17 -36.60 9.02 73.32
C PHE A 17 -36.90 7.87 72.36
N ILE A 18 -38.08 7.26 72.48
CA ILE A 18 -38.56 6.22 71.55
C ILE A 18 -38.72 6.80 70.15
N GLY A 19 -39.32 7.99 70.00
CA GLY A 19 -39.48 8.66 68.72
C GLY A 19 -38.13 8.96 68.05
N ALA A 20 -37.15 9.46 68.80
CA ALA A 20 -35.80 9.72 68.30
C ALA A 20 -35.07 8.43 67.90
N ALA A 21 -35.22 7.36 68.68
CA ALA A 21 -34.67 6.04 68.33
C ALA A 21 -35.30 5.51 67.03
N CYS A 22 -36.64 5.49 66.93
CA CYS A 22 -37.36 5.08 65.72
C CYS A 22 -36.96 5.90 64.49
N TRP A 23 -36.83 7.23 64.63
CA TRP A 23 -36.37 8.09 63.55
C TRP A 23 -34.95 7.73 63.07
N ARG A 24 -34.01 7.56 64.00
CA ARG A 24 -32.62 7.21 63.68
C ARG A 24 -32.52 5.87 62.96
N TYR A 25 -33.26 4.85 63.40
CA TYR A 25 -33.31 3.56 62.72
C TYR A 25 -33.99 3.64 61.36
N GLY A 26 -35.10 4.38 61.24
CA GLY A 26 -35.79 4.57 59.96
C GLY A 26 -34.93 5.27 58.90
N VAL A 27 -34.17 6.29 59.31
CA VAL A 27 -33.23 6.98 58.42
C VAL A 27 -32.09 6.05 57.99
N GLY A 28 -31.51 5.28 58.92
CA GLY A 28 -30.45 4.29 58.59
C GLY A 28 -30.91 3.28 57.55
N LEU A 29 -32.11 2.71 57.72
CA LEU A 29 -32.68 1.73 56.81
C LEU A 29 -32.98 2.31 55.41
N LEU A 30 -33.41 3.56 55.35
CA LEU A 30 -33.61 4.30 54.09
C LEU A 30 -32.29 4.52 53.33
N PHE A 31 -31.21 4.83 54.04
CA PHE A 31 -29.88 4.99 53.44
C PHE A 31 -29.31 3.67 52.93
N GLU A 32 -29.47 2.57 53.66
CA GLU A 32 -29.05 1.24 53.21
C GLU A 32 -29.81 0.80 51.96
N MET A 33 -31.12 0.98 51.93
CA MET A 33 -31.94 0.65 50.75
C MET A 33 -31.55 1.46 49.52
N ARG A 34 -31.28 2.77 49.68
CA ARG A 34 -30.77 3.62 48.59
C ARG A 34 -29.35 3.23 48.17
N GLY A 35 -28.50 2.82 49.12
CA GLY A 35 -27.15 2.31 48.84
C GLY A 35 -27.18 1.05 47.99
N LEU A 36 -28.06 0.09 48.33
CA LEU A 36 -28.26 -1.14 47.56
C LEU A 36 -28.80 -0.88 46.15
N GLN A 37 -29.75 0.05 46.00
CA GLN A 37 -30.26 0.45 44.68
C GLN A 37 -29.15 1.06 43.82
N ARG A 38 -28.37 1.99 44.37
CA ARG A 38 -27.21 2.58 43.67
C ARG A 38 -26.15 1.54 43.32
N SER A 39 -25.91 0.56 44.20
CA SER A 39 -24.95 -0.53 43.93
C SER A 39 -25.39 -1.37 42.74
N ARG A 40 -26.68 -1.70 42.63
CA ARG A 40 -27.22 -2.45 41.49
C ARG A 40 -27.14 -1.66 40.18
N GLU A 41 -27.39 -0.36 40.24
CA GLU A 41 -27.24 0.53 39.07
C GLU A 41 -25.77 0.61 38.64
N LEU A 42 -24.84 0.75 39.59
CA LEU A 42 -23.40 0.74 39.30
C LEU A 42 -22.95 -0.59 38.70
N GLU A 43 -23.42 -1.73 39.23
CA GLU A 43 -23.11 -3.05 38.66
C GLU A 43 -23.62 -3.19 37.22
N ARG A 44 -24.82 -2.69 36.93
CA ARG A 44 -25.37 -2.65 35.56
C ARG A 44 -24.51 -1.79 34.63
N LEU A 45 -24.17 -0.58 35.04
CA LEU A 45 -23.33 0.32 34.25
C LEU A 45 -21.92 -0.26 34.04
N VAL A 46 -21.36 -0.96 35.02
CA VAL A 46 -20.08 -1.67 34.89
C VAL A 46 -20.19 -2.84 33.91
N ALA A 47 -21.30 -3.58 33.92
CA ALA A 47 -21.53 -4.65 32.96
C ALA A 47 -21.70 -4.12 31.53
N GLU A 48 -22.45 -3.03 31.35
CA GLU A 48 -22.65 -2.37 30.05
C GLU A 48 -21.33 -1.81 29.50
N THR A 49 -20.56 -1.10 30.32
CA THR A 49 -19.24 -0.58 29.91
C THR A 49 -18.27 -1.70 29.55
N LYS A 50 -18.26 -2.81 30.30
CA LYS A 50 -17.48 -4.00 29.92
C LYS A 50 -17.93 -4.60 28.58
N GLY A 51 -19.24 -4.62 28.31
CA GLY A 51 -19.78 -5.06 27.02
C GLY A 51 -19.30 -4.19 25.86
N ILE A 52 -19.40 -2.86 26.02
CA ILE A 52 -18.96 -1.88 25.02
C ILE A 52 -17.45 -1.99 24.78
N VAL A 53 -16.64 -2.13 25.84
CA VAL A 53 -15.19 -2.28 25.71
C VAL A 53 -14.81 -3.55 24.94
N ARG A 54 -15.52 -4.66 25.15
CA ARG A 54 -15.32 -5.89 24.38
C ARG A 54 -15.67 -5.70 22.91
N GLN A 55 -16.81 -5.08 22.62
CA GLN A 55 -17.22 -4.78 21.24
C GLN A 55 -16.23 -3.85 20.54
N ALA A 56 -15.71 -2.83 21.25
CA ALA A 56 -14.68 -1.94 20.71
C ALA A 56 -13.38 -2.70 20.40
N ALA A 57 -12.97 -3.62 21.27
CA ALA A 57 -11.79 -4.45 21.05
C ALA A 57 -11.96 -5.40 19.84
N GLU A 58 -13.13 -6.00 19.65
CA GLU A 58 -13.45 -6.84 18.50
C GLU A 58 -13.43 -6.04 17.18
N LEU A 59 -14.02 -4.84 17.18
CA LEU A 59 -14.00 -3.93 16.03
C LEU A 59 -12.58 -3.46 15.69
N ASP A 60 -11.77 -3.16 16.70
CA ASP A 60 -10.36 -2.78 16.51
C ASP A 60 -9.55 -3.91 15.86
N LEU A 61 -9.79 -5.16 16.26
CA LEU A 61 -9.15 -6.33 15.63
C LEU A 61 -9.60 -6.50 14.18
N ALA A 62 -10.90 -6.41 13.90
CA ALA A 62 -11.45 -6.51 12.55
C ALA A 62 -10.91 -5.39 11.64
N TYR A 63 -10.80 -4.16 12.16
CA TYR A 63 -10.23 -3.02 11.43
C TYR A 63 -8.75 -3.23 11.09
N ARG A 64 -7.96 -3.75 12.03
CA ARG A 64 -6.55 -4.08 11.78
C ARG A 64 -6.41 -5.14 10.70
N GLU A 65 -7.25 -6.17 10.73
CA GLU A 65 -7.23 -7.23 9.71
C GLU A 65 -7.60 -6.69 8.33
N GLN A 66 -8.67 -5.87 8.23
CA GLN A 66 -9.03 -5.21 6.98
C GLN A 66 -7.92 -4.31 6.45
N ARG A 67 -7.26 -3.55 7.33
CA ARG A 67 -6.15 -2.68 6.94
C ARG A 67 -4.97 -3.48 6.41
N GLN A 68 -4.63 -4.60 7.03
CA GLN A 68 -3.59 -5.50 6.53
C GLN A 68 -3.94 -6.07 5.15
N LYS A 69 -5.20 -6.49 4.94
CA LYS A 69 -5.67 -6.96 3.62
C LYS A 69 -5.60 -5.86 2.56
N ALA A 70 -5.99 -4.64 2.90
CA ALA A 70 -5.92 -3.49 2.00
C ALA A 70 -4.46 -3.15 1.61
N ASP A 71 -3.54 -3.20 2.58
CA ASP A 71 -2.12 -2.95 2.32
C ASP A 71 -1.48 -4.08 1.49
N ALA A 72 -1.89 -5.34 1.69
CA ALA A 72 -1.49 -6.46 0.84
C ALA A 72 -1.95 -6.27 -0.62
N MET A 73 -3.23 -5.97 -0.84
CA MET A 73 -3.77 -5.68 -2.18
C MET A 73 -3.09 -4.47 -2.84
N ARG A 74 -2.73 -3.44 -2.06
CA ARG A 74 -1.96 -2.29 -2.58
C ARG A 74 -0.56 -2.70 -3.06
N ARG A 75 0.11 -3.63 -2.37
CA ARG A 75 1.41 -4.15 -2.81
C ARG A 75 1.26 -4.96 -4.08
N GLU A 76 0.27 -5.85 -4.15
CA GLU A 76 0.00 -6.67 -5.34
C GLU A 76 -0.33 -5.80 -6.56
N THR A 77 -1.23 -4.83 -6.41
CA THR A 77 -1.55 -3.88 -7.49
C THR A 77 -0.33 -3.06 -7.93
N GLY A 78 0.57 -2.71 -7.01
CA GLY A 78 1.85 -2.08 -7.33
C GLY A 78 2.76 -2.96 -8.18
N ILE A 79 2.85 -4.25 -7.86
CA ILE A 79 3.63 -5.24 -8.63
C ILE A 79 3.02 -5.41 -10.03
N ILE A 80 1.71 -5.63 -10.11
CA ILE A 80 1.00 -5.80 -11.38
C ILE A 80 1.18 -4.57 -12.28
N LYS A 81 1.06 -3.35 -11.73
CA LYS A 81 1.31 -2.12 -12.50
C LYS A 81 2.72 -2.05 -13.08
N ARG A 82 3.74 -2.47 -12.32
CA ARG A 82 5.13 -2.53 -12.84
C ARG A 82 5.26 -3.57 -13.94
N GLN A 83 4.72 -4.77 -13.74
CA GLN A 83 4.74 -5.83 -14.74
C GLN A 83 4.02 -5.39 -16.04
N VAL A 84 2.86 -4.74 -15.93
CA VAL A 84 2.14 -4.19 -17.09
C VAL A 84 2.95 -3.09 -17.78
N ALA A 85 3.62 -2.21 -17.03
CA ALA A 85 4.49 -1.18 -17.62
C ALA A 85 5.71 -1.79 -18.33
N ASP A 86 6.28 -2.86 -17.79
CA ASP A 86 7.42 -3.55 -18.40
C ASP A 86 7.00 -4.36 -19.63
N LEU A 87 5.84 -5.01 -19.59
CA LEU A 87 5.23 -5.67 -20.75
C LEU A 87 4.85 -4.67 -21.84
N ALA A 88 4.34 -3.48 -21.47
CA ALA A 88 4.02 -2.43 -22.43
C ALA A 88 5.28 -1.90 -23.14
N ARG A 89 6.39 -1.77 -22.41
CA ARG A 89 7.69 -1.39 -22.99
C ARG A 89 8.27 -2.48 -23.89
N ASN A 90 8.11 -3.74 -23.53
CA ASN A 90 8.67 -4.89 -24.26
C ASN A 90 7.70 -5.55 -25.26
N ARG A 91 6.57 -4.90 -25.59
CA ARG A 91 5.49 -5.54 -26.38
C ARG A 91 5.91 -5.92 -27.80
N PHE A 92 6.89 -5.23 -28.37
CA PHE A 92 7.46 -5.59 -29.65
C PHE A 92 8.92 -5.15 -29.73
N THR A 93 9.69 -5.92 -30.48
CA THR A 93 11.09 -5.70 -30.74
C THR A 93 11.25 -5.22 -32.17
N ILE A 94 11.98 -4.13 -32.38
CA ILE A 94 12.27 -3.62 -33.72
C ILE A 94 13.61 -4.18 -34.17
N VAL A 95 13.60 -5.00 -35.22
CA VAL A 95 14.81 -5.57 -35.81
C VAL A 95 15.10 -4.85 -37.12
N GLN A 96 16.30 -4.29 -37.24
CA GLN A 96 16.76 -3.62 -38.44
C GLN A 96 17.83 -4.46 -39.15
N PRO A 97 17.49 -5.10 -40.26
CA PRO A 97 18.47 -5.84 -41.04
C PRO A 97 19.38 -4.88 -41.82
N LEU A 98 20.69 -5.03 -41.64
CA LEU A 98 21.73 -4.39 -42.43
C LEU A 98 22.50 -5.43 -43.24
N GLY A 99 22.62 -5.17 -44.54
CA GLY A 99 23.22 -6.11 -45.49
C GLY A 99 22.25 -7.18 -45.97
N ARG A 100 22.79 -8.18 -46.66
CA ARG A 100 22.04 -9.35 -47.14
C ARG A 100 22.68 -10.63 -46.59
N PRO A 101 21.86 -11.63 -46.21
CA PRO A 101 22.36 -12.91 -45.78
C PRO A 101 23.06 -13.61 -46.95
N ALA A 102 24.23 -14.19 -46.69
CA ALA A 102 25.05 -14.90 -47.67
C ALA A 102 25.86 -16.00 -46.96
N PRO A 103 26.27 -17.08 -47.65
CA PRO A 103 26.99 -18.22 -47.05
C PRO A 103 28.30 -17.81 -46.36
N GLU A 104 29.00 -16.82 -46.91
CA GLU A 104 30.28 -16.30 -46.41
C GLU A 104 30.11 -15.33 -45.22
N ARG A 105 28.87 -14.99 -44.84
CA ARG A 105 28.56 -13.94 -43.86
C ARG A 105 27.87 -14.51 -42.64
N ARG A 106 28.13 -13.87 -41.50
CA ARG A 106 27.48 -14.13 -40.21
C ARG A 106 26.60 -12.95 -39.85
N CYS A 107 25.51 -13.22 -39.14
CA CYS A 107 24.64 -12.20 -38.58
C CYS A 107 25.14 -11.81 -37.20
N PHE A 108 25.46 -10.53 -37.02
CA PHE A 108 25.86 -9.95 -35.76
C PHE A 108 24.72 -9.08 -35.23
N VAL A 109 24.27 -9.35 -34.01
CA VAL A 109 23.15 -8.63 -33.38
C VAL A 109 23.70 -7.62 -32.38
N PHE A 110 23.32 -6.37 -32.55
CA PHE A 110 23.65 -5.28 -31.63
C PHE A 110 22.37 -4.64 -31.10
N GLU A 111 22.28 -4.40 -29.80
CA GLU A 111 21.22 -3.54 -29.26
C GLU A 111 21.59 -2.07 -29.50
N LEU A 112 20.61 -1.32 -29.98
CA LEU A 112 20.69 0.12 -30.21
C LEU A 112 20.19 0.82 -28.94
N LEU A 113 21.14 1.34 -28.15
CA LEU A 113 20.84 2.10 -26.95
C LEU A 113 20.54 3.56 -27.32
N ARG A 114 19.58 4.17 -26.62
CA ARG A 114 19.30 5.59 -26.81
C ARG A 114 20.43 6.43 -26.23
N THR A 115 20.85 7.45 -26.96
CA THR A 115 21.69 8.52 -26.43
C THR A 115 20.78 9.69 -26.09
N ASP A 116 20.80 10.20 -24.85
CA ASP A 116 19.98 11.35 -24.43
C ASP A 116 20.50 12.69 -24.99
N ALA A 117 21.05 12.69 -26.20
CA ALA A 117 21.68 13.85 -26.81
C ALA A 117 20.62 14.93 -27.14
N PRO A 118 20.73 16.15 -26.56
CA PRO A 118 19.82 17.23 -26.88
C PRO A 118 20.01 17.66 -28.35
N GLY A 119 18.95 17.58 -29.15
CA GLY A 119 18.96 18.08 -30.53
C GLY A 119 19.10 17.02 -31.63
N ALA A 120 18.80 15.75 -31.38
CA ALA A 120 18.62 14.74 -32.43
C ALA A 120 17.58 15.23 -33.46
N ARG A 121 18.07 15.77 -34.58
CA ARG A 121 17.25 16.20 -35.71
C ARG A 121 17.38 15.17 -36.82
N GLN A 122 16.23 14.75 -37.34
CA GLN A 122 16.13 13.79 -38.42
C GLN A 122 16.87 14.30 -39.67
N PRO A 123 17.88 13.57 -40.18
CA PRO A 123 18.40 13.82 -41.52
C PRO A 123 17.30 13.50 -42.55
N PRO A 124 17.04 14.36 -43.55
CA PRO A 124 16.06 14.06 -44.58
C PRO A 124 16.46 12.78 -45.34
N GLY A 125 15.52 11.83 -45.46
CA GLY A 125 15.71 10.57 -46.21
C GLY A 125 16.00 9.31 -45.37
N GLN A 126 16.12 9.41 -44.04
CA GLN A 126 16.26 8.21 -43.19
C GLN A 126 14.90 7.53 -42.92
N ARG A 127 14.91 6.18 -43.02
CA ARG A 127 13.81 5.24 -42.78
C ARG A 127 13.19 5.39 -41.37
N PRO A 128 11.96 4.87 -41.12
CA PRO A 128 11.02 5.30 -40.07
C PRO A 128 11.44 5.13 -38.59
N LEU A 129 12.72 4.89 -38.31
CA LEU A 129 13.26 4.91 -36.95
C LEU A 129 13.18 6.28 -36.25
N ALA A 130 12.64 7.29 -36.91
CA ALA A 130 12.48 8.64 -36.39
C ALA A 130 11.09 8.92 -35.80
N ASP A 131 10.13 7.98 -35.83
CA ASP A 131 8.90 8.16 -35.04
C ASP A 131 9.24 7.94 -33.56
N PRO A 132 9.04 8.96 -32.69
CA PRO A 132 9.33 8.85 -31.27
C PRO A 132 8.63 7.67 -30.56
N ARG A 133 7.55 7.15 -31.13
CA ARG A 133 6.84 5.97 -30.61
C ARG A 133 7.69 4.70 -30.68
N PHE A 134 8.54 4.57 -31.69
CA PHE A 134 9.45 3.43 -31.84
C PHE A 134 10.65 3.51 -30.89
N TRP A 135 10.94 4.69 -30.33
CA TRP A 135 12.03 4.91 -29.39
C TRP A 135 11.76 4.38 -27.97
N LEU A 136 10.51 4.01 -27.67
CA LEU A 136 10.12 3.42 -26.40
C LEU A 136 10.35 1.90 -26.34
N HIS A 137 10.75 1.30 -27.47
CA HIS A 137 10.88 -0.14 -27.62
C HIS A 137 12.33 -0.57 -27.83
N ARG A 138 12.65 -1.80 -27.41
CA ARG A 138 13.97 -2.39 -27.67
C ARG A 138 14.19 -2.50 -29.17
N SER A 139 15.32 -1.95 -29.61
CA SER A 139 15.71 -1.89 -31.01
C SER A 139 17.04 -2.62 -31.19
N TYR A 140 17.10 -3.51 -32.16
CA TYR A 140 18.29 -4.27 -32.51
C TYR A 140 18.68 -4.03 -33.97
N ALA A 141 19.96 -3.97 -34.23
CA ALA A 141 20.53 -4.04 -35.57
C ALA A 141 21.05 -5.46 -35.81
N GLU A 142 20.52 -6.12 -36.83
CA GLU A 142 21.02 -7.41 -37.33
C GLU A 142 21.90 -7.14 -38.55
N VAL A 143 23.20 -7.37 -38.42
CA VAL A 143 24.16 -7.01 -39.47
C VAL A 143 24.81 -8.24 -40.06
N TRP A 144 24.58 -8.47 -41.34
CA TRP A 144 25.21 -9.54 -42.10
C TRP A 144 26.58 -9.08 -42.61
N SER A 145 27.65 -9.59 -42.01
CA SER A 145 29.04 -9.23 -42.32
C SER A 145 29.97 -10.44 -42.23
N GLU A 146 31.18 -10.31 -42.74
CA GLU A 146 32.22 -11.35 -42.66
C GLU A 146 32.83 -11.42 -41.25
N ASP A 147 32.90 -10.28 -40.55
CA ASP A 147 33.49 -10.18 -39.23
C ASP A 147 32.78 -9.18 -38.31
N ALA A 148 32.93 -9.37 -37.00
CA ALA A 148 32.27 -8.55 -35.98
C ALA A 148 32.73 -7.08 -35.99
N ARG A 149 33.97 -6.77 -36.40
CA ARG A 149 34.48 -5.40 -36.41
C ARG A 149 33.87 -4.61 -37.57
N THR A 150 33.75 -5.22 -38.75
CA THR A 150 33.08 -4.63 -39.90
C THR A 150 31.59 -4.43 -39.62
N ALA A 151 30.94 -5.42 -38.99
CA ALA A 151 29.56 -5.29 -38.55
C ALA A 151 29.36 -4.12 -37.56
N ALA A 152 30.23 -4.02 -36.55
CA ALA A 152 30.20 -2.93 -35.57
C ALA A 152 30.35 -1.55 -36.23
N ARG A 153 31.29 -1.39 -37.17
CA ARG A 153 31.47 -0.13 -37.91
C ARG A 153 30.25 0.22 -38.76
N LEU A 154 29.64 -0.75 -39.42
CA LEU A 154 28.42 -0.53 -40.20
C LEU A 154 27.27 -0.02 -39.34
N VAL A 155 27.09 -0.59 -38.14
CA VAL A 155 26.11 -0.09 -37.17
C VAL A 155 26.43 1.34 -36.75
N GLU A 156 27.69 1.65 -36.41
CA GLU A 156 28.09 2.99 -35.97
C GLU A 156 27.94 4.05 -37.08
N LEU A 157 28.18 3.68 -38.34
CA LEU A 157 27.97 4.56 -39.50
C LEU A 157 26.49 4.79 -39.82
N THR A 158 25.65 3.78 -39.59
CA THR A 158 24.21 3.85 -39.89
C THR A 158 23.42 4.51 -38.77
N PHE A 159 23.80 4.22 -37.52
CA PHE A 159 23.14 4.67 -36.29
C PHE A 159 24.14 5.47 -35.44
N ASP A 160 24.54 6.62 -35.95
CA ASP A 160 25.46 7.52 -35.26
C ASP A 160 24.78 8.24 -34.08
N ALA A 161 25.59 8.88 -33.21
CA ALA A 161 25.04 9.63 -32.08
C ALA A 161 24.10 10.77 -32.51
N ARG A 162 24.24 11.29 -33.75
CA ARG A 162 23.36 12.34 -34.29
C ARG A 162 21.96 11.82 -34.61
N SER A 163 21.85 10.56 -34.99
CA SER A 163 20.58 9.84 -35.15
C SER A 163 19.90 9.48 -33.81
N GLY A 164 20.57 9.76 -32.68
CA GLY A 164 20.03 9.52 -31.33
C GLY A 164 20.30 8.13 -30.76
N PHE A 165 21.08 7.30 -31.47
CA PHE A 165 21.39 5.93 -31.07
C PHE A 165 22.89 5.74 -30.81
N ARG A 166 23.20 4.80 -29.94
CA ARG A 166 24.53 4.29 -29.67
C ARG A 166 24.49 2.77 -29.68
N ARG A 167 25.44 2.17 -30.39
CA ARG A 167 25.65 0.73 -30.39
C ARG A 167 26.08 0.23 -29.01
N SER A 168 25.47 -0.85 -28.53
CA SER A 168 25.93 -1.64 -27.37
C SER A 168 27.06 -2.62 -27.74
N SER A 169 27.53 -3.42 -26.79
CA SER A 169 28.38 -4.58 -27.10
C SER A 169 27.65 -5.57 -28.01
N LEU A 170 28.40 -6.39 -28.75
CA LEU A 170 27.84 -7.51 -29.52
C LEU A 170 27.02 -8.40 -28.57
N LEU A 171 25.76 -8.67 -28.93
CA LEU A 171 24.88 -9.51 -28.13
C LEU A 171 24.89 -10.95 -28.60
N GLU A 172 24.90 -11.15 -29.92
CA GLU A 172 24.76 -12.47 -30.50
C GLU A 172 25.43 -12.53 -31.88
N GLU A 173 25.99 -13.70 -32.19
CA GLU A 173 26.51 -14.04 -33.51
C GLU A 173 25.80 -15.30 -34.01
N ARG A 174 25.14 -15.22 -35.16
CA ARG A 174 24.45 -16.33 -35.81
C ARG A 174 25.08 -16.66 -37.15
N ALA A 175 25.24 -17.95 -37.44
CA ALA A 175 25.68 -18.40 -38.76
C ALA A 175 24.52 -18.35 -39.75
N PHE A 176 24.81 -18.23 -41.05
CA PHE A 176 23.80 -18.35 -42.08
C PHE A 176 23.12 -19.73 -42.01
N GLY A 177 21.79 -19.75 -41.85
CA GLY A 177 20.98 -20.97 -41.87
C GLY A 177 20.82 -21.73 -40.55
N ARG A 178 21.12 -21.13 -39.39
CA ARG A 178 20.84 -21.71 -38.06
C ARG A 178 20.12 -20.73 -37.14
#